data_AF-A0A971BCC1-F1
#
_entry.id   AF-A0A971BCC1-F1
#
_cell.length_a   1.000
_cell.length_b   1.000
_cell.length_c   1.000
_cell.angle_alpha   90.00
_cell.angle_beta   90.00
_cell.angle_gamma   90.00
#
_symmetry.space_group_name_H-M   'P 1'
#
loop_
_entity.id
_entity.type
_entity.pdbx_description
1 polymer ?
#
loop_
_entity_poly.entity_id
_entity_poly.type
_entity_poly.pdbx_seq_one_letter_code
_entity_poly.pdbx_strand_id
1 'polypeptide(L)'
;MFKLSGRFLFLLTFSLLTCFNALAASDSEKPLSVYGFVRSDFFYDSHVMKTSVQELYSLYPVPSAINAYGDDLNAVPSAGLNSITTRIGLKLKGKGLLGASSSLSVVETDFGGSPNYWLLRLRQAYSQLFFSSSELLIGQTWHPLSTASMAPVVLSLNTGAPFQPFNRSPQIRWDKHLGHWTLTTAGIWQMMYASQGPDGSSFKYQRNAVLPNLYVGAEWQSAGWKTGLGYDFKRIQPQRYELDNGGVQ
;
A
#
# COMPACT_ATOMS: atom_id res chain seq x y z
N MET A 1 15.51 15.52 -32.35
CA MET A 1 15.76 15.55 -30.89
C MET A 1 15.20 16.87 -30.35
N PHE A 2 13.93 16.89 -29.92
CA PHE A 2 13.27 18.11 -29.44
C PHE A 2 13.69 18.39 -27.99
N LYS A 3 14.50 19.42 -27.77
CA LYS A 3 14.80 19.94 -26.43
C LYS A 3 13.62 20.78 -25.95
N LEU A 4 12.73 20.19 -25.15
CA LEU A 4 11.78 20.97 -24.35
C LEU A 4 12.57 21.73 -23.27
N SER A 5 12.41 23.05 -23.21
CA SER A 5 13.09 23.89 -22.23
C SER A 5 12.51 23.67 -20.83
N GLY A 6 13.37 23.64 -19.80
CA GLY A 6 12.98 23.34 -18.42
C GLY A 6 11.93 24.29 -17.82
N ARG A 7 11.74 25.47 -18.42
CA ARG A 7 10.68 26.43 -18.04
C ARG A 7 9.28 25.95 -18.45
N PHE A 8 9.17 25.21 -19.54
CA PHE A 8 7.88 24.68 -20.03
C PHE A 8 7.42 23.48 -19.20
N LEU A 9 8.36 22.64 -18.73
CA LEU A 9 8.07 21.53 -17.83
C LEU A 9 7.66 22.02 -16.44
N PHE A 10 8.30 23.09 -15.93
CA PHE A 10 7.99 23.67 -14.63
C PHE A 10 6.60 24.32 -14.60
N LEU A 11 6.19 25.01 -15.67
CA LEU A 11 4.86 25.59 -15.81
C LEU A 11 3.76 24.53 -15.95
N LEU A 12 4.03 23.40 -16.62
CA LEU A 12 3.08 22.29 -16.71
C LEU A 12 2.92 21.57 -15.36
N THR A 13 4.01 21.39 -14.59
CA THR A 13 3.94 20.82 -13.23
C THR A 13 3.29 21.76 -12.23
N PHE A 14 3.47 23.09 -12.37
CA PHE A 14 2.84 24.06 -11.46
C PHE A 14 1.35 24.27 -11.78
N SER A 15 0.94 24.09 -13.04
CA SER A 15 -0.47 24.12 -13.46
C SER A 15 -1.26 22.86 -13.08
N LEU A 16 -0.61 21.70 -12.91
CA LEU A 16 -1.27 20.47 -12.45
C LEU A 16 -1.32 20.34 -10.91
N LEU A 17 -0.46 21.03 -10.16
CA LEU A 17 -0.42 20.92 -8.69
C LEU A 17 -1.36 21.89 -7.94
N THR A 18 -1.98 22.87 -8.58
CA THR A 18 -2.80 23.90 -7.90
C THR A 18 -4.32 23.67 -7.96
N CYS A 19 -4.80 22.59 -8.59
CA CYS A 19 -6.24 22.31 -8.72
C CYS A 19 -6.80 21.16 -7.84
N PHE A 20 -6.03 20.63 -6.89
CA PHE A 20 -6.56 19.68 -5.89
C PHE A 20 -6.91 20.38 -4.56
N ASN A 21 -7.68 21.45 -4.62
CA ASN A 21 -8.58 21.80 -3.53
C ASN A 21 -9.94 21.21 -3.92
N ALA A 22 -10.26 20.03 -3.40
CA ALA A 22 -11.61 19.49 -3.53
C ALA A 22 -12.56 20.47 -2.86
N LEU A 23 -13.25 21.30 -3.66
CA LEU A 23 -14.41 22.05 -3.20
C LEU A 23 -15.45 21.02 -2.74
N ALA A 24 -15.62 20.90 -1.43
CA ALA A 24 -16.74 20.19 -0.84
C ALA A 24 -17.78 21.21 -0.37
N ALA A 25 -18.86 21.38 -1.14
CA ALA A 25 -20.19 21.88 -0.75
C ALA A 25 -21.10 21.90 -2.00
N SER A 26 -22.39 21.61 -2.04
CA SER A 26 -23.43 20.90 -1.26
C SER A 26 -24.33 20.19 -2.35
N ASP A 27 -25.27 19.27 -2.13
CA ASP A 27 -26.40 19.13 -1.21
C ASP A 27 -26.86 17.65 -1.14
N SER A 28 -27.58 17.33 -0.05
CA SER A 28 -28.58 16.25 0.15
C SER A 28 -28.22 14.80 0.51
N GLU A 29 -26.96 14.38 0.62
CA GLU A 29 -26.61 13.14 1.32
C GLU A 29 -25.38 13.41 2.18
N LYS A 30 -25.31 12.88 3.41
CA LYS A 30 -24.13 13.04 4.28
C LYS A 30 -22.88 12.64 3.48
N PRO A 31 -22.08 13.59 2.97
CA PRO A 31 -21.00 13.28 2.04
C PRO A 31 -19.86 12.58 2.78
N LEU A 32 -19.82 12.73 4.11
CA LEU A 32 -18.90 12.08 5.00
C LEU A 32 -19.53 10.85 5.65
N SER A 33 -18.89 9.70 5.49
CA SER A 33 -19.13 8.52 6.32
C SER A 33 -17.89 8.18 7.13
N VAL A 34 -18.05 8.02 8.43
CA VAL A 34 -17.02 7.51 9.35
C VAL A 34 -17.17 6.01 9.47
N TYR A 35 -16.07 5.27 9.44
CA TYR A 35 -16.04 3.83 9.63
C TYR A 35 -14.80 3.44 10.43
N GLY A 36 -14.79 2.21 10.95
CA GLY A 36 -13.71 1.74 11.79
C GLY A 36 -14.18 0.66 12.75
N PHE A 37 -13.29 0.29 13.65
CA PHE A 37 -13.58 -0.64 14.73
C PHE A 37 -12.54 -0.48 15.84
N VAL A 38 -12.96 -0.77 17.06
CA VAL A 38 -12.05 -1.07 18.16
C VAL A 38 -11.82 -2.57 18.14
N ARG A 39 -10.56 -2.98 18.19
CA ARG A 39 -10.17 -4.39 18.18
C ARG A 39 -9.07 -4.58 19.21
N SER A 40 -9.22 -5.61 20.03
CA SER A 40 -8.21 -6.10 20.96
C SER A 40 -7.90 -7.54 20.58
N ASP A 41 -6.62 -7.82 20.40
CA ASP A 41 -6.11 -9.10 19.97
C ASP A 41 -5.33 -9.70 21.14
N PHE A 42 -5.78 -10.88 21.60
CA PHE A 42 -5.02 -11.72 22.53
C PHE A 42 -4.39 -12.86 21.75
N PHE A 43 -3.12 -13.15 22.03
CA PHE A 43 -2.42 -14.29 21.48
C PHE A 43 -1.65 -15.04 22.56
N TYR A 44 -1.47 -16.33 22.31
CA TYR A 44 -0.62 -17.22 23.07
C TYR A 44 0.17 -18.04 22.06
N ASP A 45 1.49 -17.95 22.12
CA ASP A 45 2.42 -18.73 21.32
C ASP A 45 3.13 -19.71 22.25
N SER A 46 3.17 -20.99 21.90
CA SER A 46 3.92 -22.01 22.66
C SER A 46 5.41 -22.03 22.33
N HIS A 47 5.82 -21.24 21.34
CA HIS A 47 7.17 -21.18 20.81
C HIS A 47 7.47 -19.75 20.35
N VAL A 48 8.72 -19.34 20.40
CA VAL A 48 9.13 -18.02 19.91
C VAL A 48 8.75 -17.85 18.43
N MET A 49 8.05 -16.75 18.12
CA MET A 49 7.57 -16.45 16.78
C MET A 49 8.40 -15.33 16.14
N LYS A 50 8.65 -15.43 14.84
CA LYS A 50 9.03 -14.28 14.04
C LYS A 50 7.77 -13.45 13.77
N THR A 51 7.75 -12.21 14.26
CA THR A 51 6.57 -11.34 14.18
C THR A 51 6.88 -9.95 13.60
N SER A 52 5.81 -9.20 13.31
CA SER A 52 5.81 -7.78 13.00
C SER A 52 4.59 -7.11 13.64
N VAL A 53 4.46 -5.79 13.54
CA VAL A 53 3.34 -5.00 14.11
C VAL A 53 3.15 -5.34 15.60
N GLN A 54 4.23 -5.21 16.36
CA GLN A 54 4.25 -5.47 17.81
C GLN A 54 3.59 -6.81 18.16
N GLU A 55 4.14 -7.88 17.56
CA GLU A 55 3.79 -9.29 17.80
C GLU A 55 2.46 -9.78 17.23
N LEU A 56 1.53 -8.89 16.86
CA LEU A 56 0.25 -9.32 16.28
C LEU A 56 0.33 -9.89 14.87
N TYR A 57 1.39 -9.57 14.14
CA TYR A 57 1.59 -10.10 12.80
C TYR A 57 2.58 -11.27 12.85
N SER A 58 2.10 -12.44 13.28
CA SER A 58 2.91 -13.65 13.34
C SER A 58 3.20 -14.20 11.94
N LEU A 59 4.47 -14.45 11.64
CA LEU A 59 4.92 -14.99 10.35
C LEU A 59 5.13 -16.49 10.42
N TYR A 60 6.05 -16.95 11.28
CA TYR A 60 6.38 -18.36 11.47
C TYR A 60 7.15 -18.57 12.79
N PRO A 61 7.12 -19.78 13.38
CA PRO A 61 7.97 -20.12 14.52
C PRO A 61 9.44 -20.04 14.12
N VAL A 62 10.29 -19.46 14.97
CA VAL A 62 11.73 -19.47 14.70
C VAL A 62 12.26 -20.92 14.74
N PRO A 63 13.34 -21.27 14.03
CA PRO A 63 13.90 -22.62 14.10
C PRO A 63 14.30 -23.00 15.54
N SER A 64 14.18 -24.28 15.89
CA SER A 64 14.63 -24.80 17.18
C SER A 64 16.11 -24.49 17.44
N ALA A 65 16.42 -24.04 18.65
CA ALA A 65 17.78 -23.75 19.09
C ALA A 65 18.15 -24.69 20.23
N ILE A 66 18.76 -25.83 19.88
CA ILE A 66 19.05 -26.90 20.84
C ILE A 66 20.32 -26.59 21.64
N ASN A 67 20.22 -26.64 22.96
CA ASN A 67 21.37 -26.46 23.86
C ASN A 67 22.18 -27.77 24.04
N ALA A 68 23.27 -27.73 24.80
CA ALA A 68 24.12 -28.90 25.07
C ALA A 68 23.41 -30.04 25.86
N TYR A 69 22.25 -29.76 26.46
CA TYR A 69 21.45 -30.71 27.23
C TYR A 69 20.29 -31.32 26.41
N GLY A 70 20.08 -30.86 25.17
CA GLY A 70 19.01 -31.33 24.28
C GLY A 70 17.71 -30.52 24.34
N ASP A 71 17.67 -29.42 25.11
CA ASP A 71 16.47 -28.58 25.20
C ASP A 71 16.41 -27.56 24.07
N ASP A 72 15.20 -27.32 23.54
CA ASP A 72 14.94 -26.24 22.60
C ASP A 72 14.73 -24.92 23.33
N LEU A 73 15.71 -24.02 23.21
CA LEU A 73 15.68 -22.68 23.81
C LEU A 73 14.54 -21.81 23.27
N ASN A 74 13.97 -22.14 22.11
CA ASN A 74 12.88 -21.38 21.52
C ASN A 74 11.49 -21.98 21.83
N ALA A 75 11.42 -23.14 22.47
CA ALA A 75 10.18 -23.75 22.96
C ALA A 75 9.71 -23.09 24.27
N VAL A 76 9.61 -21.76 24.26
CA VAL A 76 9.22 -20.94 25.40
C VAL A 76 7.85 -20.31 25.11
N PRO A 77 6.87 -20.47 26.02
CA PRO A 77 5.56 -19.88 25.82
C PRO A 77 5.57 -18.36 26.06
N SER A 78 4.83 -17.63 25.25
CA SER A 78 4.59 -16.19 25.39
C SER A 78 3.15 -15.83 25.12
N ALA A 79 2.64 -14.78 25.75
CA ALA A 79 1.30 -14.27 25.49
C ALA A 79 1.30 -12.75 25.50
N GLY A 80 0.37 -12.16 24.75
CA GLY A 80 0.20 -10.72 24.68
C GLY A 80 -1.24 -10.33 24.41
N LEU A 81 -1.60 -9.12 24.84
CA LEU A 81 -2.86 -8.47 24.53
C LEU A 81 -2.60 -7.03 24.14
N ASN A 82 -3.10 -6.61 22.99
CA ASN A 82 -3.00 -5.22 22.54
C ASN A 82 -4.16 -4.83 21.62
N SER A 83 -4.34 -3.52 21.44
CA SER A 83 -5.45 -2.96 20.65
C SER A 83 -4.97 -2.08 19.49
N ILE A 84 -3.71 -2.22 19.09
CA ILE A 84 -3.05 -1.36 18.09
C ILE A 84 -3.65 -1.48 16.68
N THR A 85 -4.42 -2.55 16.42
CA THR A 85 -5.15 -2.78 15.17
C THR A 85 -6.46 -2.04 15.08
N THR A 86 -6.88 -1.37 16.17
CA THR A 86 -7.98 -0.40 16.20
C THR A 86 -7.84 0.60 15.06
N ARG A 87 -8.93 0.83 14.35
CA ARG A 87 -8.94 1.53 13.08
C ARG A 87 -10.02 2.58 13.04
N ILE A 88 -9.69 3.71 12.43
CA ILE A 88 -10.65 4.73 12.04
C ILE A 88 -10.40 5.14 10.59
N GLY A 89 -11.50 5.43 9.89
CA GLY A 89 -11.45 5.89 8.52
C GLY A 89 -12.61 6.81 8.19
N LEU A 90 -12.35 7.67 7.22
CA LEU A 90 -13.28 8.66 6.69
C LEU A 90 -13.42 8.39 5.20
N LYS A 91 -14.66 8.38 4.71
CA LYS A 91 -14.96 8.40 3.28
C LYS A 91 -15.74 9.65 2.97
N LEU A 92 -15.28 10.38 1.96
CA LEU A 92 -15.88 11.61 1.47
C LEU A 92 -16.37 11.36 0.04
N LYS A 93 -17.68 11.26 -0.15
CA LYS A 93 -18.31 11.25 -1.46
C LYS A 93 -18.42 12.69 -1.97
N GLY A 94 -18.09 12.88 -3.24
CA GLY A 94 -18.16 14.18 -3.91
C GLY A 94 -18.74 14.09 -5.30
N LYS A 95 -19.00 15.26 -5.89
CA LYS A 95 -19.31 15.37 -7.32
C LYS A 95 -18.09 14.94 -8.13
N GLY A 96 -18.32 14.40 -9.33
CA GLY A 96 -17.25 14.07 -10.24
C GLY A 96 -16.56 15.32 -10.79
N LEU A 97 -15.29 15.16 -11.17
CA LEU A 97 -14.50 16.17 -11.89
C LEU A 97 -13.98 15.54 -13.20
N LEU A 98 -13.57 16.38 -14.16
CA LEU A 98 -12.96 15.93 -15.41
C LEU A 98 -13.83 14.96 -16.24
N GLY A 99 -15.15 15.12 -16.18
CA GLY A 99 -16.12 14.25 -16.86
C GLY A 99 -16.46 12.96 -16.11
N ALA A 100 -15.95 12.77 -14.89
CA ALA A 100 -16.43 11.73 -13.99
C ALA A 100 -17.85 12.05 -13.50
N SER A 101 -18.65 11.02 -13.23
CA SER A 101 -20.00 11.16 -12.66
C SER A 101 -19.96 11.45 -11.16
N SER A 102 -18.99 10.88 -10.45
CA SER A 102 -18.84 11.01 -9.00
C SER A 102 -17.38 10.85 -8.58
N SER A 103 -17.10 11.20 -7.32
CA SER A 103 -15.80 11.01 -6.70
C SER A 103 -15.92 10.42 -5.28
N LEU A 104 -14.86 9.72 -4.86
CA LEU A 104 -14.70 9.20 -3.51
C LEU A 104 -13.29 9.51 -3.02
N SER A 105 -13.15 10.12 -1.85
CA SER A 105 -11.86 10.25 -1.16
C SER A 105 -11.89 9.47 0.15
N VAL A 106 -10.79 8.80 0.46
CA VAL A 106 -10.66 7.93 1.64
C VAL A 106 -9.40 8.29 2.40
N VAL A 107 -9.53 8.45 3.71
CA VAL A 107 -8.40 8.47 4.66
C VAL A 107 -8.66 7.38 5.69
N GLU A 108 -7.69 6.53 5.96
CA GLU A 108 -7.78 5.43 6.92
C GLU A 108 -6.48 5.34 7.73
N THR A 109 -6.60 5.20 9.05
CA THR A 109 -5.46 5.06 9.98
C THR A 109 -5.68 3.94 10.99
N ASP A 110 -4.58 3.37 11.50
CA ASP A 110 -4.56 2.50 12.69
C ASP A 110 -3.43 2.90 13.63
N PHE A 111 -3.34 2.26 14.80
CA PHE A 111 -2.29 2.50 15.80
C PHE A 111 -1.08 1.56 15.62
N GLY A 112 -0.97 0.86 14.48
CA GLY A 112 0.14 -0.03 14.16
C GLY A 112 1.41 0.70 13.68
N GLY A 113 1.60 1.95 14.12
CA GLY A 113 2.78 2.74 13.82
C GLY A 113 4.04 2.14 14.45
N SER A 114 5.18 2.38 13.81
CA SER A 114 6.50 1.97 14.28
C SER A 114 7.39 3.22 14.32
N PRO A 115 8.26 3.40 15.34
CA PRO A 115 8.61 2.43 16.39
C PRO A 115 7.60 2.34 17.55
N ASN A 116 6.75 3.34 17.76
CA ASN A 116 5.92 3.43 18.97
C ASN A 116 4.43 3.16 18.71
N TYR A 117 3.77 2.46 19.64
CA TYR A 117 2.38 1.99 19.52
C TYR A 117 1.30 3.09 19.58
N TRP A 118 1.67 4.32 19.99
CA TRP A 118 0.74 5.47 20.00
C TRP A 118 0.78 6.27 18.69
N LEU A 119 1.61 5.88 17.72
CA LEU A 119 1.70 6.57 16.45
C LEU A 119 0.59 6.09 15.51
N LEU A 120 -0.19 7.05 15.01
CA LEU A 120 -1.12 6.78 13.92
C LEU A 120 -0.34 6.44 12.65
N ARG A 121 -0.59 5.25 12.11
CA ARG A 121 -0.07 4.80 10.83
C ARG A 121 -1.09 5.07 9.74
N LEU A 122 -0.64 5.77 8.70
CA LEU A 122 -1.43 5.95 7.49
C LEU A 122 -1.65 4.61 6.79
N ARG A 123 -2.91 4.22 6.64
CA ARG A 123 -3.28 3.01 5.91
C ARG A 123 -3.65 3.32 4.48
N GLN A 124 -4.66 4.16 4.28
CA GLN A 124 -5.15 4.55 2.96
C GLN A 124 -5.32 6.07 2.94
N ALA A 125 -4.98 6.68 1.82
CA ALA A 125 -5.12 8.10 1.56
C ALA A 125 -5.18 8.31 0.05
N TYR A 126 -6.38 8.25 -0.53
CA TYR A 126 -6.54 8.33 -1.98
C TYR A 126 -7.87 9.00 -2.36
N SER A 127 -7.91 9.47 -3.61
CA SER A 127 -9.12 9.92 -4.28
C SER A 127 -9.37 9.06 -5.52
N GLN A 128 -10.63 8.81 -5.82
CA GLN A 128 -11.09 8.00 -6.92
C GLN A 128 -12.19 8.75 -7.68
N LEU A 129 -12.08 8.76 -9.02
CA LEU A 129 -13.05 9.33 -9.93
C LEU A 129 -13.72 8.20 -10.71
N PHE A 130 -15.05 8.21 -10.77
CA PHE A 130 -15.84 7.19 -11.45
C PHE A 130 -16.38 7.72 -12.77
N PHE A 131 -16.05 7.05 -13.87
CA PHE A 131 -16.61 7.30 -15.21
C PHE A 131 -17.63 6.21 -15.56
N SER A 132 -18.19 6.24 -16.77
CA SER A 132 -19.22 5.27 -17.21
C SER A 132 -18.74 3.81 -17.22
N SER A 133 -17.45 3.58 -17.50
CA SER A 133 -16.86 2.24 -17.63
C SER A 133 -15.40 2.21 -17.19
N SER A 134 -14.95 3.23 -16.47
CA SER A 134 -13.55 3.33 -16.04
C SER A 134 -13.45 4.09 -14.72
N GLU A 135 -12.33 3.92 -14.03
CA GLU A 135 -12.05 4.58 -12.76
C GLU A 135 -10.61 5.09 -12.75
N LEU A 136 -10.40 6.28 -12.20
CA LEU A 136 -9.07 6.84 -11.96
C LEU A 136 -8.86 6.95 -10.46
N LEU A 137 -7.82 6.30 -9.94
CA LEU A 137 -7.40 6.37 -8.55
C LEU A 137 -6.05 7.08 -8.44
N ILE A 138 -5.95 8.02 -7.50
CA ILE A 138 -4.70 8.73 -7.19
C ILE A 138 -4.50 8.74 -5.67
N GLY A 139 -3.34 8.26 -5.21
CA GLY A 139 -2.95 8.28 -3.81
C GLY A 139 -2.50 6.92 -3.31
N GLN A 140 -2.49 6.73 -1.99
CA GLN A 140 -2.01 5.52 -1.34
C GLN A 140 -3.17 4.57 -1.03
N THR A 141 -3.11 3.38 -1.63
CA THR A 141 -3.97 2.25 -1.30
C THR A 141 -3.23 0.94 -1.57
N TRP A 142 -3.91 -0.20 -1.47
CA TRP A 142 -3.37 -1.52 -1.79
C TRP A 142 -2.67 -1.54 -3.15
N HIS A 143 -1.50 -2.15 -3.19
CA HIS A 143 -0.79 -2.43 -4.44
C HIS A 143 -1.69 -3.29 -5.34
N PRO A 144 -1.73 -3.11 -6.68
CA PRO A 144 -2.61 -3.91 -7.54
C PRO A 144 -2.41 -5.42 -7.45
N LEU A 145 -1.17 -5.89 -7.24
CA LEU A 145 -0.86 -7.30 -6.93
C LEU A 145 -1.40 -7.79 -5.58
N SER A 146 -1.81 -6.89 -4.67
CA SER A 146 -2.45 -7.27 -3.42
C SER A 146 -3.90 -7.63 -3.73
N THR A 147 -4.22 -8.92 -3.77
CA THR A 147 -5.58 -9.41 -4.00
C THR A 147 -6.42 -9.29 -2.74
N ALA A 148 -6.69 -8.06 -2.28
CA ALA A 148 -7.48 -7.82 -1.08
C ALA A 148 -8.88 -8.46 -1.15
N SER A 149 -9.46 -8.57 -2.34
CA SER A 149 -10.74 -9.24 -2.58
C SER A 149 -10.69 -10.77 -2.47
N MET A 150 -9.49 -11.37 -2.49
CA MET A 150 -9.28 -12.82 -2.37
C MET A 150 -8.54 -13.18 -1.08
N ALA A 151 -8.24 -12.20 -0.23
CA ALA A 151 -7.61 -12.46 1.05
C ALA A 151 -8.58 -13.26 1.95
N PRO A 152 -8.11 -14.32 2.62
CA PRO A 152 -8.97 -15.11 3.48
C PRO A 152 -9.43 -14.27 4.68
N VAL A 153 -10.69 -14.40 5.04
CA VAL A 153 -11.23 -13.79 6.27
C VAL A 153 -10.87 -14.71 7.43
N VAL A 154 -9.81 -14.36 8.14
CA VAL A 154 -9.34 -15.11 9.32
C VAL A 154 -9.31 -14.19 10.55
N LEU A 155 -9.35 -14.79 11.73
CA LEU A 155 -9.25 -14.04 12.98
C LEU A 155 -7.87 -13.36 13.09
N SER A 156 -6.78 -14.04 12.73
CA SER A 156 -5.42 -13.50 12.86
C SER A 156 -5.16 -12.30 11.95
N LEU A 157 -4.40 -11.29 12.45
CA LEU A 157 -4.01 -10.11 11.69
C LEU A 157 -3.13 -10.46 10.48
N ASN A 158 -2.40 -11.59 10.54
CA ASN A 158 -1.48 -11.99 9.49
C ASN A 158 -2.17 -12.38 8.17
N THR A 159 -3.48 -12.63 8.18
CA THR A 159 -4.28 -12.95 6.98
C THR A 159 -3.74 -14.11 6.14
N GLY A 160 -2.99 -15.05 6.73
CA GLY A 160 -2.33 -16.13 5.98
C GLY A 160 -1.00 -15.76 5.34
N ALA A 161 -0.32 -14.72 5.83
CA ALA A 161 1.07 -14.43 5.47
C ALA A 161 1.97 -15.69 5.61
N PRO A 162 3.06 -15.79 4.83
CA PRO A 162 3.63 -14.79 3.92
C PRO A 162 3.21 -14.93 2.45
N PHE A 163 2.15 -15.68 2.15
CA PHE A 163 1.88 -16.12 0.78
C PHE A 163 1.30 -15.03 -0.14
N GLN A 164 0.54 -14.08 0.39
CA GLN A 164 -0.02 -12.97 -0.40
C GLN A 164 0.84 -11.70 -0.35
N PRO A 165 0.93 -10.94 -1.46
CA PRO A 165 1.51 -9.60 -1.45
C PRO A 165 0.77 -8.69 -0.46
N PHE A 166 1.52 -8.09 0.46
CA PHE A 166 0.99 -7.19 1.49
C PHE A 166 1.68 -5.82 1.42
N ASN A 167 1.15 -4.93 0.58
CA ASN A 167 1.73 -3.60 0.39
C ASN A 167 0.64 -2.57 0.10
N ARG A 168 0.80 -1.37 0.68
CA ARG A 168 0.06 -0.17 0.28
C ARG A 168 1.06 0.85 -0.23
N SER A 169 0.86 1.30 -1.45
CA SER A 169 1.80 2.16 -2.17
C SER A 169 1.06 3.36 -2.78
N PRO A 170 1.67 4.56 -2.74
CA PRO A 170 1.24 5.67 -3.57
C PRO A 170 1.20 5.25 -5.04
N GLN A 171 0.08 5.50 -5.70
CA GLN A 171 -0.13 5.08 -7.08
C GLN A 171 -1.06 6.04 -7.83
N ILE A 172 -0.90 6.08 -9.14
CA ILE A 172 -1.90 6.56 -10.09
C ILE A 172 -2.35 5.33 -10.87
N ARG A 173 -3.63 4.98 -10.77
CA ARG A 173 -4.18 3.75 -11.34
C ARG A 173 -5.41 4.05 -12.19
N TRP A 174 -5.45 3.47 -13.38
CA TRP A 174 -6.61 3.49 -14.26
C TRP A 174 -7.16 2.07 -14.41
N ASP A 175 -8.43 1.92 -14.06
CA ASP A 175 -9.18 0.67 -14.20
C ASP A 175 -10.23 0.84 -15.30
N LYS A 176 -10.31 -0.11 -16.24
CA LYS A 176 -11.30 -0.14 -17.32
C LYS A 176 -12.17 -1.40 -17.17
N HIS A 177 -13.48 -1.21 -17.06
CA HIS A 177 -14.44 -2.30 -16.92
C HIS A 177 -15.05 -2.66 -18.27
N LEU A 178 -15.00 -3.94 -18.61
CA LEU A 178 -15.45 -4.54 -19.87
C LEU A 178 -16.25 -5.82 -19.56
N GLY A 179 -17.50 -5.64 -19.15
CA GLY A 179 -18.34 -6.75 -18.68
C GLY A 179 -17.75 -7.42 -17.44
N HIS A 180 -17.33 -8.67 -17.56
CA HIS A 180 -16.70 -9.42 -16.48
C HIS A 180 -15.20 -9.13 -16.30
N TRP A 181 -14.60 -8.37 -17.21
CA TRP A 181 -13.17 -8.05 -17.18
C TRP A 181 -12.92 -6.67 -16.58
N THR A 182 -11.87 -6.55 -15.78
CA THR A 182 -11.26 -5.28 -15.38
C THR A 182 -9.81 -5.27 -15.83
N LEU A 183 -9.46 -4.29 -16.67
CA LEU A 183 -8.09 -4.05 -17.11
C LEU A 183 -7.52 -2.91 -16.27
N THR A 184 -6.41 -3.18 -15.59
CA THR A 184 -5.76 -2.24 -14.67
C THR A 184 -4.41 -1.83 -15.22
N THR A 185 -4.13 -0.53 -15.19
CA THR A 185 -2.78 0.01 -15.43
C THR A 185 -2.43 0.96 -14.29
N ALA A 186 -1.20 0.91 -13.78
CA ALA A 186 -0.80 1.79 -12.68
C ALA A 186 0.67 2.22 -12.76
N GLY A 187 0.92 3.47 -12.40
CA GLY A 187 2.23 3.97 -11.99
C GLY A 187 2.31 3.97 -10.46
N ILE A 188 3.27 3.25 -9.88
CA ILE A 188 3.35 3.00 -8.44
C ILE A 188 4.71 3.46 -7.87
N TRP A 189 4.67 4.15 -6.73
CA TRP A 189 5.85 4.60 -6.00
C TRP A 189 6.05 3.82 -4.69
N GLN A 190 7.30 3.54 -4.36
CA GLN A 190 7.68 2.86 -3.13
C GLN A 190 7.60 3.80 -1.94
N MET A 191 7.21 3.24 -0.80
CA MET A 191 7.19 3.93 0.48
C MET A 191 7.71 2.99 1.56
N MET A 192 6.82 2.35 2.33
CA MET A 192 7.18 1.48 3.45
C MET A 192 7.84 0.15 3.02
N TYR A 193 7.45 -0.39 1.87
CA TYR A 193 8.08 -1.57 1.27
C TYR A 193 8.96 -1.13 0.12
N ALA A 194 10.22 -0.85 0.46
CA ALA A 194 11.20 -0.32 -0.47
C ALA A 194 12.23 -1.35 -0.93
N SER A 195 12.92 -1.03 -2.01
CA SER A 195 13.96 -1.87 -2.57
C SER A 195 15.21 -1.85 -1.69
N GLN A 196 15.92 -2.97 -1.63
CA GLN A 196 17.23 -3.07 -1.00
C GLN A 196 18.30 -2.48 -1.90
N GLY A 197 19.33 -1.91 -1.29
CA GLY A 197 20.50 -1.38 -1.98
C GLY A 197 21.64 -1.16 -0.97
N PRO A 198 22.73 -0.48 -1.40
CA PRO A 198 23.95 -0.36 -0.60
C PRO A 198 23.76 0.21 0.80
N ASP A 199 22.83 1.15 0.99
CA ASP A 199 22.54 1.79 2.28
C ASP A 199 21.35 1.13 3.00
N GLY A 200 21.06 -0.13 2.68
CA GLY A 200 19.88 -0.85 3.16
C GLY A 200 18.59 -0.47 2.41
N SER A 201 17.44 -0.86 2.98
CA SER A 201 16.12 -0.66 2.38
C SER A 201 15.76 0.83 2.28
N SER A 202 15.48 1.33 1.08
CA SER A 202 15.10 2.73 0.89
C SER A 202 14.36 2.99 -0.42
N PHE A 203 13.31 3.82 -0.37
CA PHE A 203 12.57 4.23 -1.56
C PHE A 203 13.41 5.14 -2.48
N LYS A 204 14.56 5.64 -2.00
CA LYS A 204 15.44 6.52 -2.75
C LYS A 204 15.91 5.90 -4.06
N TYR A 205 16.12 4.58 -4.11
CA TYR A 205 16.61 3.92 -5.32
C TYR A 205 15.61 3.99 -6.47
N GLN A 206 14.31 3.92 -6.17
CA GLN A 206 13.27 4.16 -7.17
C GLN A 206 13.22 5.64 -7.55
N ARG A 207 13.28 6.55 -6.56
CA ARG A 207 13.31 8.00 -6.81
C ARG A 207 14.49 8.41 -7.72
N ASN A 208 15.64 7.76 -7.55
CA ASN A 208 16.83 7.97 -8.37
C ASN A 208 16.59 7.55 -9.83
N ALA A 209 15.85 6.47 -10.05
CA ALA A 209 15.51 5.98 -11.39
C ALA A 209 14.46 6.84 -12.11
N VAL A 210 13.83 7.81 -11.42
CA VAL A 210 12.80 8.75 -11.90
C VAL A 210 11.46 8.09 -12.29
N LEU A 211 11.48 6.87 -12.80
CA LEU A 211 10.31 6.14 -13.25
C LEU A 211 9.56 5.48 -12.07
N PRO A 212 8.21 5.52 -12.07
CA PRO A 212 7.43 4.66 -11.18
C PRO A 212 7.60 3.18 -11.58
N ASN A 213 7.21 2.29 -10.69
CA ASN A 213 6.87 0.92 -11.12
C ASN A 213 5.66 0.99 -12.06
N LEU A 214 5.68 0.19 -13.12
CA LEU A 214 4.60 0.09 -14.07
C LEU A 214 3.90 -1.24 -13.89
N TYR A 215 2.62 -1.20 -13.54
CA TYR A 215 1.78 -2.38 -13.42
C TYR A 215 0.77 -2.41 -14.57
N VAL A 216 0.59 -3.59 -15.16
CA VAL A 216 -0.51 -3.91 -16.07
C VAL A 216 -1.11 -5.24 -15.65
N GLY A 217 -2.43 -5.32 -15.55
CA GLY A 217 -3.12 -6.55 -15.21
C GLY A 217 -4.52 -6.63 -15.80
N ALA A 218 -5.02 -7.86 -15.86
CA ALA A 218 -6.38 -8.17 -16.24
C ALA A 218 -6.97 -9.13 -15.21
N GLU A 219 -8.12 -8.76 -14.66
CA GLU A 219 -8.90 -9.60 -13.75
C GLU A 219 -10.24 -9.93 -14.37
N TRP A 220 -10.64 -11.19 -14.34
CA TRP A 220 -11.97 -11.65 -14.68
C TRP A 220 -12.71 -12.07 -13.42
N GLN A 221 -13.98 -11.64 -13.29
CA GLN A 221 -14.82 -11.98 -12.17
C GLN A 221 -16.24 -12.38 -12.61
N SER A 222 -16.72 -13.50 -12.07
CA SER A 222 -18.09 -13.99 -12.15
C SER A 222 -18.59 -14.38 -10.76
N ALA A 223 -19.85 -14.81 -10.63
CA ALA A 223 -20.55 -15.01 -9.36
C ALA A 223 -19.85 -15.98 -8.38
N GLY A 224 -18.93 -16.83 -8.83
CA GLY A 224 -18.15 -17.73 -7.96
C GLY A 224 -16.68 -17.88 -8.34
N TRP A 225 -16.21 -17.16 -9.36
CA TRP A 225 -14.85 -17.30 -9.86
C TRP A 225 -14.20 -15.94 -10.02
N LYS A 226 -12.97 -15.82 -9.51
CA LYS A 226 -12.09 -14.69 -9.78
C LYS A 226 -10.74 -15.25 -10.21
N THR A 227 -10.27 -14.80 -11.37
CA THR A 227 -8.94 -15.13 -11.89
C THR A 227 -8.33 -13.89 -12.51
N GLY A 228 -7.01 -13.85 -12.61
CA GLY A 228 -6.33 -12.73 -13.21
C GLY A 228 -4.86 -12.99 -13.42
N LEU A 229 -4.27 -12.13 -14.24
CA LEU A 229 -2.83 -12.08 -14.48
C LEU A 229 -2.39 -10.63 -14.35
N GLY A 230 -1.28 -10.40 -13.67
CA GLY A 230 -0.67 -9.09 -13.51
C GLY A 230 0.83 -9.16 -13.75
N TYR A 231 1.39 -8.10 -14.31
CA TYR A 231 2.81 -7.91 -14.52
C TYR A 231 3.21 -6.57 -13.91
N ASP A 232 4.24 -6.58 -13.05
CA ASP A 232 4.83 -5.38 -12.45
C ASP A 232 6.28 -5.24 -12.93
N PHE A 233 6.56 -4.15 -13.63
CA PHE A 233 7.89 -3.79 -14.06
C PHE A 233 8.45 -2.71 -13.14
N LYS A 234 9.66 -2.93 -12.64
CA LYS A 234 10.37 -2.01 -11.76
C LYS A 234 11.78 -1.75 -12.27
N ARG A 235 12.17 -0.48 -12.29
CA ARG A 235 13.56 -0.04 -12.46
C ARG A 235 13.98 0.74 -11.21
N ILE A 236 15.16 0.42 -10.70
CA ILE A 236 15.79 1.16 -9.61
C ILE A 236 17.20 1.59 -10.01
N GLN A 237 17.70 2.64 -9.37
CA GLN A 237 19.08 3.08 -9.46
C GLN A 237 19.70 3.06 -8.06
N PRO A 238 20.43 1.97 -7.71
CA PRO A 238 20.99 1.78 -6.38
C PRO A 238 22.02 2.85 -5.99
N GLN A 239 22.83 3.32 -6.93
CA GLN A 239 23.84 4.36 -6.72
C GLN A 239 23.69 5.48 -7.74
N ARG A 240 23.88 6.72 -7.30
CA ARG A 240 23.92 7.90 -8.19
C ARG A 240 25.32 8.21 -8.68
N TYR A 241 26.31 7.91 -7.86
CA TYR A 241 27.72 8.18 -8.06
C TYR A 241 28.50 6.94 -7.65
N GLU A 242 29.58 6.65 -8.37
CA GLU A 242 30.64 5.75 -7.90
C GLU A 242 31.75 6.63 -7.32
N LEU A 243 32.19 6.31 -6.12
CA LEU A 243 33.39 6.91 -5.55
C LEU A 243 34.59 6.16 -6.16
N ASP A 244 35.14 6.69 -7.25
CA ASP A 244 36.51 6.34 -7.60
C ASP A 244 37.45 7.11 -6.66
N ASN A 245 38.61 6.53 -6.33
CA ASN A 245 39.53 6.96 -5.26
C ASN A 245 39.93 8.46 -5.35
N GLY A 246 39.07 9.38 -4.87
CA GLY A 246 39.34 10.81 -4.76
C GLY A 246 38.28 11.80 -5.27
N GLY A 247 37.13 11.37 -5.83
CA GLY A 247 36.12 12.33 -6.26
C GLY A 247 34.76 11.73 -6.62
N VAL A 248 33.69 12.41 -6.23
CA VAL A 248 32.30 12.10 -6.64
C VAL A 248 32.13 12.50 -8.11
N GLN A 249 31.84 11.57 -9.01
CA GLN A 249 31.31 11.87 -10.37
C GLN A 249 29.80 12.02 -10.35
#